data_AF-A0A2H4SUF2-F1
#
_entry.id   AF-A0A2H4SUF2-F1
#
_cell.length_a   1.000
_cell.length_b   1.000
_cell.length_c   1.000
_cell.angle_alpha   90.00
_cell.angle_beta   90.00
_cell.angle_gamma   90.00
#
_symmetry.space_group_name_H-M   'P 1'
#
loop_
_entity.id
_entity.type
_entity.pdbx_description
1 polymer ?
#
loop_
_entity_poly.entity_id
_entity_poly.type
_entity_poly.pdbx_seq_one_letter_code
_entity_poly.pdbx_strand_id
1 'polypeptide(L)'
;MRWPATRRSGRTLDTEPRQRSWIQLSPRTLLASTGASSRGSIPSDTTPPIMRSPREANFQADLRHYRPHIPQLLDAILTGDCLSFCPIRKDAFLRDFESETDQHCSPALVSTLLALATLLAPEKMAALAASSPGGSSPEGLGYAFAQDAVASLYNGERLPRRIADIQAIGILALYSFCGGEMKDGLGFAGDYGIAIATRWERKDDEATFPDRETCAYIYCAALSFNRLFFLIEDYQKTLDELAIEVGIDRPVLHDANSAVLKTNLSGSMTDDIFFMRDFSLSPDDPKVLAAKLFEFAEWVYEARCNPDKTMEQAIEVYQNGLHWYDTLFEYTRKCSSQTPFTLFTHAYYQFGVMCLLTPYVLESIPITSDGTLPMAACRQAAGDIEQLVQHYGNLYNEANLFDFMPFFKTAMFRFLEICNASKCE
;
A
#
# COMPACT_ATOMS: atom_id res chain seq x y z
N MET A 1 -0.38 -9.43 -29.77
CA MET A 1 -1.36 -9.03 -30.81
C MET A 1 -1.12 -7.56 -31.17
N ARG A 2 -0.87 -7.25 -32.45
CA ARG A 2 -0.64 -5.86 -32.92
C ARG A 2 -1.97 -5.13 -33.11
N TRP A 3 -2.12 -3.96 -32.49
CA TRP A 3 -3.19 -3.00 -32.76
C TRP A 3 -2.62 -1.73 -33.45
N PRO A 4 -3.39 -1.00 -34.27
CA PRO A 4 -2.87 -0.11 -35.30
C PRO A 4 -2.41 1.26 -34.77
N ALA A 5 -1.33 1.76 -35.37
CA ALA A 5 -0.65 3.01 -35.04
C ALA A 5 -1.45 4.25 -35.47
N THR A 6 -1.57 5.24 -34.57
CA THR A 6 -2.00 6.60 -34.91
C THR A 6 -0.94 7.64 -34.53
N ARG A 7 -0.78 8.61 -35.42
CA ARG A 7 0.33 9.57 -35.55
C ARG A 7 0.47 10.55 -34.38
N ARG A 8 1.73 10.81 -34.04
CA ARG A 8 2.22 11.89 -33.16
C ARG A 8 1.82 13.28 -33.68
N SER A 9 1.39 14.15 -32.75
CA SER A 9 1.45 15.61 -32.85
C SER A 9 2.01 16.12 -31.53
N GLY A 10 3.24 16.66 -31.56
CA GLY A 10 3.95 17.12 -30.39
C GLY A 10 3.37 18.39 -29.77
N ARG A 11 3.48 18.47 -28.44
CA ARG A 11 3.68 19.72 -27.71
C ARG A 11 4.26 19.37 -26.33
N THR A 12 5.51 19.79 -26.14
CA THR A 12 6.26 19.76 -24.87
C THR A 12 5.69 20.80 -23.91
N LEU A 13 5.37 20.38 -22.68
CA LEU A 13 5.12 21.27 -21.56
C LEU A 13 5.74 20.62 -20.32
N ASP A 14 6.97 21.04 -20.04
CA ASP A 14 7.70 20.76 -18.81
C ASP A 14 6.90 21.30 -17.62
N THR A 15 6.53 20.42 -16.69
CA THR A 15 6.10 20.79 -15.35
C THR A 15 6.71 19.82 -14.35
N GLU A 16 7.76 20.27 -13.66
CA GLU A 16 8.34 19.57 -12.50
C GLU A 16 7.30 19.47 -11.36
N PRO A 17 7.18 18.31 -10.67
CA PRO A 17 6.35 18.22 -9.48
C PRO A 17 7.09 18.84 -8.27
N ARG A 18 6.45 19.81 -7.62
CA ARG A 18 6.93 20.44 -6.38
C ARG A 18 7.02 19.41 -5.23
N GLN A 19 8.22 19.18 -4.72
CA GLN A 19 8.46 18.51 -3.43
C GLN A 19 7.74 19.25 -2.30
N ARG A 20 6.79 18.59 -1.62
CA ARG A 20 6.13 19.07 -0.39
C ARG A 20 6.85 18.46 0.80
N SER A 21 7.36 19.27 1.73
CA SER A 21 7.99 18.77 2.96
C SER A 21 6.93 18.53 4.03
N TRP A 22 6.67 17.28 4.39
CA TRP A 22 5.91 16.96 5.60
C TRP A 22 6.86 16.77 6.79
N ILE A 23 6.35 17.04 7.99
CA ILE A 23 7.07 16.82 9.25
C ILE A 23 7.00 15.32 9.57
N GLN A 24 8.16 14.69 9.83
CA GLN A 24 8.30 13.27 10.16
C GLN A 24 7.35 12.84 11.30
N LEU A 25 6.49 11.85 11.01
CA LEU A 25 5.54 11.19 11.90
C LEU A 25 6.13 9.90 12.52
N SER A 26 7.43 9.87 12.78
CA SER A 26 8.02 8.66 13.36
C SER A 26 7.54 8.42 14.80
N PRO A 27 7.25 7.16 15.22
CA PRO A 27 6.80 6.82 16.58
C PRO A 27 7.72 7.37 17.68
N ARG A 28 9.04 7.43 17.41
CA ARG A 28 10.05 7.96 18.34
C ARG A 28 10.11 9.49 18.40
N THR A 29 9.79 10.18 17.31
CA THR A 29 9.88 11.66 17.24
C THR A 29 8.71 12.31 17.97
N LEU A 30 7.53 11.67 17.96
CA LEU A 30 6.33 12.16 18.66
C LEU A 30 6.39 11.91 20.18
N LEU A 31 6.94 10.79 20.64
CA LEU A 31 7.14 10.51 22.07
C LEU A 31 8.12 11.50 22.75
N ALA A 32 9.08 12.04 22.00
CA ALA A 32 10.02 13.04 22.51
C ALA A 32 9.37 14.40 22.75
N SER A 33 8.31 14.75 22.01
CA SER A 33 7.62 16.05 22.12
C SER A 33 6.74 16.17 23.37
N THR A 34 6.37 15.04 24.00
CA THR A 34 5.58 14.99 25.23
C THR A 34 6.42 14.99 26.52
N GLY A 35 7.75 14.94 26.43
CA GLY A 35 8.67 14.75 27.55
C GLY A 35 9.24 16.03 28.18
N ALA A 36 8.43 17.07 28.40
CA ALA A 36 8.86 18.22 29.19
C ALA A 36 7.70 18.83 29.98
N SER A 37 7.37 18.23 31.13
CA SER A 37 6.71 18.98 32.19
C SER A 37 7.19 18.54 33.56
N SER A 38 7.60 19.55 34.32
CA SER A 38 8.42 19.51 35.51
C SER A 38 7.67 19.03 36.74
N ARG A 39 8.39 18.32 37.62
CA ARG A 39 7.99 18.03 39.01
C ARG A 39 7.68 19.33 39.78
N GLY A 40 6.57 19.37 40.50
CA GLY A 40 6.32 20.39 41.53
C GLY A 40 4.89 20.43 42.09
N SER A 41 4.68 19.73 43.20
CA SER A 41 3.83 20.05 44.37
C SER A 41 2.33 20.43 44.25
N ILE A 42 1.51 19.69 45.01
CA ILE A 42 0.11 19.95 45.46
C ILE A 42 0.14 21.07 46.55
N PRO A 43 -0.84 22.03 46.67
CA PRO A 43 -2.20 21.67 47.08
C PRO A 43 -3.45 22.49 46.65
N SER A 44 -4.56 21.74 46.67
CA SER A 44 -5.98 22.04 47.04
C SER A 44 -6.91 22.92 46.17
N ASP A 45 -8.03 22.28 45.83
CA ASP A 45 -9.42 22.73 45.63
C ASP A 45 -9.68 24.07 44.92
N THR A 46 -10.08 23.98 43.65
CA THR A 46 -11.44 24.24 43.13
C THR A 46 -11.33 24.08 41.60
N THR A 47 -11.76 22.96 41.02
CA THR A 47 -11.58 22.71 39.58
C THR A 47 -12.63 23.51 38.79
N PRO A 48 -12.24 24.52 37.96
CA PRO A 48 -13.14 25.06 36.95
C PRO A 48 -13.30 24.02 35.83
N PRO A 49 -14.34 24.11 34.97
CA PRO A 49 -14.48 23.21 33.84
C PRO A 49 -13.21 23.26 33.00
N ILE A 50 -12.62 22.09 32.74
CA ILE A 50 -11.41 21.93 31.92
C ILE A 50 -11.66 22.62 30.59
N MET A 51 -11.03 23.78 30.40
CA MET A 51 -11.12 24.56 29.19
C MET A 51 -10.38 23.76 28.11
N ARG A 52 -11.13 23.03 27.27
CA ARG A 52 -10.55 22.28 26.15
C ARG A 52 -9.76 23.27 25.28
N SER A 53 -8.55 22.88 24.89
CA SER A 53 -7.74 23.76 24.03
C SER A 53 -8.52 24.08 22.74
N PRO A 54 -8.38 25.28 22.16
CA PRO A 54 -9.07 25.62 20.91
C PRO A 54 -8.82 24.61 19.78
N ARG A 55 -7.64 23.97 19.76
CA ARG A 55 -7.30 22.91 18.80
C ARG A 55 -8.13 21.65 19.00
N GLU A 56 -8.31 21.22 20.24
CA GLU A 56 -9.14 20.05 20.58
C GLU A 56 -10.62 20.31 20.25
N ALA A 57 -11.11 21.52 20.52
CA ALA A 57 -12.49 21.90 20.19
C ALA A 57 -12.74 21.87 18.67
N ASN A 58 -11.79 22.36 17.87
CA ASN A 58 -11.86 22.34 16.41
C ASN A 58 -11.81 20.91 15.86
N PHE A 59 -10.90 20.08 16.37
CA PHE A 59 -10.81 18.68 15.98
C PHE A 59 -12.12 17.91 16.23
N GLN A 60 -12.71 18.09 17.41
CA GLN A 60 -13.98 17.45 17.76
C GLN A 60 -15.14 17.96 16.88
N ALA A 61 -15.11 19.22 16.45
CA ALA A 61 -16.09 19.75 15.50
C ALA A 61 -15.91 19.12 14.11
N ASP A 62 -14.67 19.02 13.62
CA ASP A 62 -14.35 18.38 12.35
C ASP A 62 -14.75 16.90 12.37
N LEU A 63 -14.39 16.15 13.41
CA LEU A 63 -14.75 14.74 13.54
C LEU A 63 -16.28 14.54 13.51
N ARG A 64 -17.05 15.39 14.19
CA ARG A 64 -18.53 15.34 14.16
C ARG A 64 -19.10 15.67 12.79
N HIS A 65 -18.46 16.59 12.06
CA HIS A 65 -18.88 17.00 10.72
C HIS A 65 -18.66 15.89 9.68
N TYR A 66 -17.47 15.26 9.68
CA TYR A 66 -17.11 14.30 8.64
C TYR A 66 -17.53 12.85 8.95
N ARG A 67 -17.66 12.46 10.22
CA ARG A 67 -18.03 11.09 10.61
C ARG A 67 -19.28 10.55 9.90
N PRO A 68 -20.40 11.28 9.74
CA PRO A 68 -21.60 10.77 9.07
C PRO A 68 -21.37 10.38 7.60
N HIS A 69 -20.31 10.91 6.96
CA HIS A 69 -20.00 10.66 5.56
C HIS A 69 -19.09 9.45 5.35
N ILE A 70 -18.65 8.78 6.42
CA ILE A 70 -17.80 7.59 6.38
C ILE A 70 -18.30 6.53 5.39
N PRO A 71 -19.58 6.13 5.33
CA PRO A 71 -20.01 5.11 4.37
C PRO A 71 -19.73 5.49 2.91
N GLN A 72 -19.99 6.75 2.53
CA GLN A 72 -19.78 7.25 1.17
C GLN A 72 -18.30 7.48 0.83
N LEU A 73 -17.50 7.84 1.84
CA LEU A 73 -16.04 7.98 1.72
C LEU A 73 -15.36 6.61 1.67
N LEU A 74 -15.85 5.64 2.43
CA LEU A 74 -15.38 4.26 2.41
C LEU A 74 -15.63 3.64 1.04
N ASP A 75 -16.77 3.91 0.39
CA ASP A 75 -16.97 3.51 -1.00
C ASP A 75 -15.88 4.07 -1.94
N ALA A 76 -15.49 5.33 -1.77
CA ALA A 76 -14.44 5.93 -2.59
C ALA A 76 -13.06 5.32 -2.30
N ILE A 77 -12.71 5.13 -1.02
CA ILE A 77 -11.47 4.48 -0.60
C ILE A 77 -11.40 3.06 -1.15
N LEU A 78 -12.49 2.29 -1.02
CA LEU A 78 -12.59 0.92 -1.49
C LEU A 78 -12.76 0.81 -3.00
N THR A 79 -12.93 1.91 -3.75
CA THR A 79 -12.80 1.85 -5.22
C THR A 79 -11.36 1.99 -5.68
N GLY A 80 -10.44 2.47 -4.83
CA GLY A 80 -9.02 2.69 -5.17
C GLY A 80 -8.16 1.42 -5.23
N ASP A 81 -6.92 1.57 -5.69
CA ASP A 81 -5.95 0.49 -5.93
C ASP A 81 -5.45 -0.16 -4.63
N CYS A 82 -5.51 0.58 -3.53
CA CYS A 82 -5.13 0.13 -2.19
C CYS A 82 -5.97 -1.03 -1.66
N LEU A 83 -7.06 -1.43 -2.33
CA LEU A 83 -7.90 -2.57 -1.98
C LEU A 83 -7.10 -3.87 -1.75
N SER A 84 -6.02 -4.08 -2.49
CA SER A 84 -5.12 -5.24 -2.35
C SER A 84 -4.56 -5.40 -0.93
N PHE A 85 -4.38 -4.27 -0.24
CA PHE A 85 -3.75 -4.15 1.06
C PHE A 85 -4.70 -3.58 2.11
N CYS A 86 -5.92 -3.19 1.71
CA CYS A 86 -6.87 -2.53 2.59
C CYS A 86 -7.40 -3.55 3.60
N PRO A 87 -7.16 -3.35 4.89
CA PRO A 87 -7.44 -4.37 5.89
C PRO A 87 -8.94 -4.49 6.24
N ILE A 88 -9.85 -3.86 5.49
CA ILE A 88 -11.23 -3.60 5.95
C ILE A 88 -12.24 -4.53 5.30
N ARG A 89 -13.02 -5.22 6.15
CA ARG A 89 -14.28 -5.85 5.74
C ARG A 89 -15.41 -4.84 5.81
N LYS A 90 -15.76 -4.24 4.67
CA LYS A 90 -16.80 -3.20 4.55
C LYS A 90 -18.08 -3.52 5.33
N ASP A 91 -18.68 -4.69 5.09
CA ASP A 91 -19.97 -5.03 5.71
C ASP A 91 -19.88 -5.18 7.23
N ALA A 92 -18.75 -5.71 7.73
CA ALA A 92 -18.54 -5.86 9.17
C ALA A 92 -18.33 -4.49 9.83
N PHE A 93 -17.53 -3.64 9.18
CA PHE A 93 -17.31 -2.27 9.63
C PHE A 93 -18.62 -1.47 9.65
N LEU A 94 -19.40 -1.47 8.57
CA LEU A 94 -20.63 -0.68 8.47
C LEU A 94 -21.68 -1.10 9.50
N ARG A 95 -21.85 -2.41 9.72
CA ARG A 95 -22.74 -2.90 10.79
C ARG A 95 -22.31 -2.34 12.14
N ASP A 96 -21.03 -2.47 12.48
CA ASP A 96 -20.52 -2.03 13.77
C ASP A 96 -20.51 -0.50 13.93
N PHE A 97 -20.32 0.23 12.83
CA PHE A 97 -20.41 1.68 12.77
C PHE A 97 -21.83 2.19 13.07
N GLU A 98 -22.86 1.49 12.58
CA GLU A 98 -24.28 1.81 12.82
C GLU A 98 -24.74 1.39 14.22
N SER A 99 -24.29 0.24 14.72
CA SER A 99 -24.67 -0.28 16.04
C SER A 99 -23.81 0.22 17.20
N GLU A 100 -22.82 1.08 16.94
CA GLU A 100 -21.83 1.57 17.91
C GLU A 100 -21.08 0.45 18.68
N THR A 101 -20.90 -0.69 18.01
CA THR A 101 -20.11 -1.83 18.54
C THR A 101 -18.64 -1.67 18.16
N ASP A 102 -17.73 -2.17 19.01
CA ASP A 102 -16.30 -1.87 18.89
C ASP A 102 -15.42 -3.00 18.33
N GLN A 103 -16.04 -4.05 17.76
CA GLN A 103 -15.32 -5.24 17.28
C GLN A 103 -14.59 -5.00 15.95
N HIS A 104 -15.30 -4.45 14.96
CA HIS A 104 -14.80 -4.12 13.61
C HIS A 104 -14.82 -2.61 13.33
N CYS A 105 -15.21 -1.79 14.30
CA CYS A 105 -15.17 -0.34 14.23
C CYS A 105 -14.49 0.19 15.50
N SER A 106 -13.56 1.13 15.37
CA SER A 106 -12.97 1.83 16.52
C SER A 106 -12.81 3.31 16.24
N PRO A 107 -12.71 4.18 17.27
CA PRO A 107 -12.46 5.60 17.06
C PRO A 107 -11.20 5.84 16.22
N ALA A 108 -10.12 5.10 16.50
CA ALA A 108 -8.89 5.17 15.73
C ALA A 108 -9.13 4.78 14.25
N LEU A 109 -9.84 3.68 13.98
CA LEU A 109 -10.15 3.27 12.61
C LEU A 109 -10.97 4.32 11.85
N VAL A 110 -11.93 4.97 12.51
CA VAL A 110 -12.71 6.06 11.89
C VAL A 110 -11.80 7.25 11.59
N SER A 111 -10.95 7.67 12.53
CA SER A 111 -10.00 8.76 12.30
C SER A 111 -9.05 8.44 11.14
N THR A 112 -8.48 7.23 11.06
CA THR A 112 -7.57 6.88 9.96
C THR A 112 -8.27 6.80 8.60
N LEU A 113 -9.51 6.31 8.55
CA LEU A 113 -10.33 6.33 7.34
C LEU A 113 -10.60 7.76 6.84
N LEU A 114 -10.91 8.68 7.75
CA LEU A 114 -11.06 10.10 7.39
C LEU A 114 -9.74 10.70 6.91
N ALA A 115 -8.62 10.36 7.56
CA ALA A 115 -7.30 10.79 7.11
C ALA A 115 -7.02 10.32 5.68
N LEU A 116 -7.20 9.03 5.40
CA LEU A 116 -6.99 8.46 4.07
C LEU A 116 -7.92 9.06 3.02
N ALA A 117 -9.19 9.34 3.37
CA ALA A 117 -10.14 10.00 2.48
C ALA A 117 -9.65 11.37 1.99
N THR A 118 -8.86 12.11 2.79
CA THR A 118 -8.29 13.40 2.34
C THR A 118 -7.33 13.26 1.16
N LEU A 119 -6.70 12.09 1.00
CA LEU A 119 -5.79 11.79 -0.09
C LEU A 119 -6.50 11.10 -1.26
N LEU A 120 -7.38 10.13 -0.97
CA LEU A 120 -8.01 9.28 -1.99
C LEU A 120 -9.35 9.81 -2.52
N ALA A 121 -10.00 10.72 -1.80
CA ALA A 121 -11.27 11.31 -2.21
C ALA A 121 -11.26 12.84 -2.08
N PRO A 122 -10.26 13.55 -2.63
CA PRO A 122 -10.08 14.99 -2.40
C PRO A 122 -11.27 15.82 -2.89
N GLU A 123 -11.91 15.43 -4.00
CA GLU A 123 -13.10 16.10 -4.53
C GLU A 123 -14.31 15.96 -3.60
N LYS A 124 -14.52 14.75 -3.06
CA LYS A 124 -15.60 14.51 -2.08
C LYS A 124 -15.33 15.27 -0.79
N MET A 125 -14.09 15.24 -0.31
CA MET A 125 -13.68 15.98 0.89
C MET A 125 -13.83 17.50 0.71
N ALA A 126 -13.49 18.04 -0.46
CA ALA A 126 -13.69 19.45 -0.79
C ALA A 126 -15.18 19.82 -0.83
N ALA A 127 -16.03 18.96 -1.40
CA ALA A 127 -17.48 19.17 -1.41
C ALA A 127 -18.07 19.17 0.00
N LEU A 128 -17.60 18.28 0.89
CA LEU A 128 -18.00 18.25 2.29
C LEU A 128 -17.49 19.48 3.06
N ALA A 129 -16.27 19.94 2.78
CA ALA A 129 -15.69 21.12 3.41
C ALA A 129 -16.45 22.41 3.08
N ALA A 130 -17.03 22.51 1.87
CA ALA A 130 -17.85 23.65 1.46
C ALA A 130 -19.12 23.83 2.32
N SER A 131 -19.55 22.78 3.03
CA SER A 131 -20.68 22.81 3.96
C SER A 131 -20.27 22.99 5.43
N SER A 132 -18.97 23.10 5.73
CA SER A 132 -18.46 23.21 7.11
C SER A 132 -18.52 24.65 7.64
N PRO A 133 -19.07 24.91 8.85
CA PRO A 133 -19.19 26.26 9.43
C PRO A 133 -17.88 26.90 9.90
N GLY A 134 -16.74 26.20 9.84
CA GLY A 134 -15.44 26.70 10.30
C GLY A 134 -14.31 25.90 9.66
N GLY A 135 -13.77 26.42 8.56
CA GLY A 135 -12.87 25.66 7.69
C GLY A 135 -11.46 25.47 8.27
N SER A 136 -11.19 24.29 8.84
CA SER A 136 -9.84 23.72 8.81
C SER A 136 -9.42 23.56 7.35
N SER A 137 -8.20 23.95 6.98
CA SER A 137 -7.74 23.72 5.60
C SER A 137 -7.75 22.22 5.30
N PRO A 138 -8.17 21.78 4.09
CA PRO A 138 -8.16 20.37 3.72
C PRO A 138 -6.77 19.73 3.91
N GLU A 139 -5.71 20.53 3.73
CA GLU A 139 -4.31 20.14 3.87
C GLU A 139 -3.89 19.82 5.32
N GLY A 140 -4.56 20.41 6.32
CA GLY A 140 -4.31 20.12 7.75
C GLY A 140 -5.23 19.06 8.36
N LEU A 141 -6.35 18.77 7.69
CA LEU A 141 -7.40 17.88 8.18
C LEU A 141 -6.93 16.42 8.27
N GLY A 142 -6.27 15.94 7.21
CA GLY A 142 -5.77 14.55 7.14
C GLY A 142 -4.74 14.27 8.23
N TYR A 143 -3.82 15.22 8.43
CA TYR A 143 -2.80 15.14 9.47
C TYR A 143 -3.41 15.13 10.88
N ALA A 144 -4.43 15.96 11.14
CA ALA A 144 -5.09 16.00 12.44
C ALA A 144 -5.78 14.66 12.77
N PHE A 145 -6.49 14.07 11.82
CA PHE A 145 -7.10 12.75 11.99
C PHE A 145 -6.06 11.64 12.17
N ALA A 146 -4.98 11.64 11.38
CA ALA A 146 -3.90 10.66 11.54
C ALA A 146 -3.22 10.78 12.91
N GLN A 147 -2.99 12.01 13.38
CA GLN A 147 -2.37 12.27 14.69
C GLN A 147 -3.24 11.79 15.85
N ASP A 148 -4.55 12.02 15.80
CA ASP A 148 -5.51 11.50 16.79
C ASP A 148 -5.50 9.97 16.83
N ALA A 149 -5.52 9.32 15.66
CA ALA A 149 -5.43 7.87 15.59
C ALA A 149 -4.13 7.34 16.18
N VAL A 150 -2.98 7.94 15.85
CA VAL A 150 -1.68 7.56 16.42
C VAL A 150 -1.69 7.71 17.94
N ALA A 151 -2.20 8.83 18.46
CA ALA A 151 -2.32 9.05 19.91
C ALA A 151 -3.21 7.99 20.58
N SER A 152 -4.29 7.56 19.92
CA SER A 152 -5.16 6.50 20.42
C SER A 152 -4.53 5.11 20.35
N LEU A 153 -3.79 4.79 19.29
CA LEU A 153 -3.24 3.45 19.05
C LEU A 153 -1.97 3.17 19.85
N TYR A 154 -1.18 4.22 20.14
CA TYR A 154 0.13 4.12 20.77
C TYR A 154 0.16 4.75 22.19
N ASN A 155 -0.99 4.85 22.85
CA ASN A 155 -1.07 5.34 24.24
C ASN A 155 -0.50 4.36 25.29
N GLY A 156 -0.25 3.10 24.91
CA GLY A 156 0.26 2.04 25.78
C GLY A 156 1.62 1.51 25.37
N GLU A 157 2.20 0.65 26.22
CA GLU A 157 3.54 0.05 25.98
C GLU A 157 3.54 -1.05 24.91
N ARG A 158 2.37 -1.51 24.45
CA ARG A 158 2.22 -2.64 23.52
C ARG A 158 1.36 -2.26 22.33
N LEU A 159 1.62 -2.90 21.20
CA LEU A 159 0.80 -2.76 20.00
C LEU A 159 -0.66 -3.18 20.26
N PRO A 160 -1.62 -2.53 19.57
CA PRO A 160 -3.03 -2.88 19.63
C PRO A 160 -3.32 -4.35 19.31
N ARG A 161 -4.39 -4.89 19.93
CA ARG A 161 -4.79 -6.30 19.79
C ARG A 161 -6.19 -6.49 19.17
N ARG A 162 -7.01 -5.44 19.19
CA ARG A 162 -8.36 -5.46 18.61
C ARG A 162 -8.24 -5.39 17.09
N ILE A 163 -9.08 -6.13 16.38
CA ILE A 163 -9.07 -6.16 14.91
C ILE A 163 -9.21 -4.75 14.34
N ALA A 164 -10.20 -3.98 14.81
CA ALA A 164 -10.41 -2.61 14.35
C ALA A 164 -9.17 -1.70 14.50
N ASP A 165 -8.45 -1.82 15.61
CA ASP A 165 -7.24 -1.04 15.84
C ASP A 165 -6.05 -1.52 15.00
N ILE A 166 -5.91 -2.83 14.79
CA ILE A 166 -4.90 -3.40 13.88
C ILE A 166 -5.16 -2.92 12.44
N GLN A 167 -6.42 -2.94 12.00
CA GLN A 167 -6.84 -2.36 10.71
C GLN A 167 -6.48 -0.88 10.63
N ALA A 168 -6.66 -0.12 11.72
CA ALA A 168 -6.31 1.30 11.76
C ALA A 168 -4.81 1.54 11.53
N ILE A 169 -3.92 0.67 12.05
CA ILE A 169 -2.47 0.75 11.78
C ILE A 169 -2.20 0.52 10.28
N GLY A 170 -2.85 -0.47 9.66
CA GLY A 170 -2.73 -0.71 8.22
C GLY A 170 -3.18 0.48 7.37
N ILE A 171 -4.27 1.15 7.76
CA ILE A 171 -4.74 2.38 7.10
C ILE A 171 -3.77 3.55 7.33
N LEU A 172 -3.14 3.67 8.50
CA LEU A 172 -2.09 4.68 8.73
C LEU A 172 -0.89 4.46 7.82
N ALA A 173 -0.47 3.21 7.66
CA ALA A 173 0.62 2.87 6.75
C ALA A 173 0.29 3.26 5.30
N LEU A 174 -0.94 3.02 4.84
CA LEU A 174 -1.42 3.49 3.53
C LEU A 174 -1.47 5.02 3.44
N TYR A 175 -2.00 5.70 4.46
CA TYR A 175 -2.05 7.16 4.51
C TYR A 175 -0.66 7.79 4.43
N SER A 176 0.29 7.33 5.24
CA SER A 176 1.68 7.80 5.22
C SER A 176 2.33 7.55 3.87
N PHE A 177 2.11 6.38 3.29
CA PHE A 177 2.61 6.04 1.97
C PHE A 177 2.06 6.96 0.87
N CYS A 178 0.74 7.13 0.79
CA CYS A 178 0.09 8.01 -0.18
C CYS A 178 0.48 9.48 0.03
N GLY A 179 0.77 9.87 1.27
CA GLY A 179 1.27 11.19 1.62
C GLY A 179 2.73 11.46 1.23
N GLY A 180 3.47 10.43 0.79
CA GLY A 180 4.89 10.53 0.43
C GLY A 180 5.86 10.26 1.58
N GLU A 181 5.37 9.93 2.78
CA GLU A 181 6.17 9.65 3.97
C GLU A 181 6.54 8.16 4.07
N MET A 182 7.37 7.70 3.13
CA MET A 182 7.76 6.29 2.97
C MET A 182 8.27 5.65 4.29
N LYS A 183 9.11 6.38 5.04
CA LYS A 183 9.71 5.88 6.28
C LYS A 183 8.68 5.62 7.36
N ASP A 184 7.71 6.51 7.53
CA ASP A 184 6.66 6.34 8.52
C ASP A 184 5.67 5.27 8.05
N GLY A 185 5.38 5.21 6.75
CA GLY A 185 4.61 4.13 6.12
C GLY A 185 5.21 2.75 6.39
N LEU A 186 6.52 2.59 6.24
CA LEU A 186 7.26 1.36 6.59
C LEU A 186 7.14 1.02 8.08
N GLY A 187 7.28 2.01 8.96
CA GLY A 187 7.13 1.81 10.41
C GLY A 187 5.75 1.27 10.78
N PHE A 188 4.69 1.92 10.28
CA PHE A 188 3.32 1.47 10.50
C PHE A 188 3.03 0.12 9.84
N ALA A 189 3.57 -0.15 8.64
CA ALA A 189 3.41 -1.45 7.97
C ALA A 189 4.05 -2.59 8.77
N GLY A 190 5.23 -2.34 9.36
CA GLY A 190 5.89 -3.29 10.26
C GLY A 190 5.06 -3.57 11.52
N ASP A 191 4.59 -2.52 12.19
CA ASP A 191 3.72 -2.64 13.37
C ASP A 191 2.42 -3.37 13.05
N TYR A 192 1.82 -3.09 11.88
CA TYR A 192 0.63 -3.77 11.38
C TYR A 192 0.87 -5.27 11.23
N GLY A 193 1.99 -5.66 10.61
CA GLY A 193 2.41 -7.05 10.46
C GLY A 193 2.66 -7.77 11.79
N ILE A 194 3.38 -7.12 12.73
CA ILE A 194 3.62 -7.69 14.06
C ILE A 194 2.29 -7.88 14.82
N ALA A 195 1.42 -6.88 14.79
CA ALA A 195 0.17 -6.90 15.55
C ALA A 195 -0.78 -8.00 15.06
N ILE A 196 -0.93 -8.17 13.74
CA ILE A 196 -1.76 -9.24 13.18
C ILE A 196 -1.15 -10.62 13.36
N ALA A 197 0.17 -10.76 13.26
CA ALA A 197 0.84 -12.04 13.49
C ALA A 197 0.72 -12.49 14.96
N THR A 198 0.93 -11.57 15.90
CA THR A 198 0.73 -11.84 17.33
C THR A 198 -0.71 -12.27 17.63
N ARG A 199 -1.69 -11.71 16.90
CA ARG A 199 -3.09 -12.12 17.01
C ARG A 199 -3.33 -13.50 16.39
N TRP A 200 -2.76 -13.78 15.22
CA TRP A 200 -2.90 -15.04 14.49
C TRP A 200 -2.30 -16.25 15.25
N GLU A 201 -1.12 -16.07 15.85
CA GLU A 201 -0.43 -17.12 16.62
C GLU A 201 -1.18 -17.53 17.90
N ARG A 202 -2.09 -16.67 18.38
CA ARG A 202 -2.90 -16.98 19.54
C ARG A 202 -3.94 -18.02 19.13
N LYS A 203 -3.73 -19.27 19.58
CA LYS A 203 -4.73 -20.34 19.50
C LYS A 203 -5.95 -19.94 20.32
N ASP A 204 -6.87 -19.22 19.70
CA ASP A 204 -8.20 -18.97 20.25
C ASP A 204 -9.07 -20.13 19.78
N ASP A 205 -9.14 -21.19 20.59
CA ASP A 205 -9.96 -22.38 20.31
C ASP A 205 -11.47 -22.04 20.23
N GLU A 206 -11.87 -20.84 20.65
CA GLU A 206 -13.25 -20.32 20.57
C GLU A 206 -13.49 -19.32 19.42
N ALA A 207 -12.50 -18.99 18.59
CA ALA A 207 -12.71 -18.06 17.47
C ALA A 207 -13.71 -18.65 16.45
N THR A 208 -14.80 -17.92 16.20
CA THR A 208 -15.76 -18.28 15.16
C THR A 208 -15.10 -18.28 13.78
N PHE A 209 -15.55 -19.14 12.86
CA PHE A 209 -15.03 -19.20 11.48
C PHE A 209 -14.98 -17.83 10.77
N PRO A 210 -16.00 -16.95 10.88
CA PRO A 210 -15.94 -15.58 10.32
C PRO A 210 -14.84 -14.69 10.92
N ASP A 211 -14.49 -14.86 12.20
CA ASP A 211 -13.40 -14.11 12.85
C ASP A 211 -12.04 -14.59 12.32
N ARG A 212 -11.87 -15.90 12.16
CA ARG A 212 -10.65 -16.49 11.59
C ARG A 212 -10.45 -16.11 10.13
N GLU A 213 -11.49 -16.12 9.30
CA GLU A 213 -11.45 -15.65 7.91
C GLU A 213 -11.05 -14.16 7.84
N THR A 214 -11.56 -13.35 8.78
CA THR A 214 -11.21 -11.92 8.86
C THR A 214 -9.75 -11.72 9.24
N CYS A 215 -9.26 -12.44 10.25
CA CYS A 215 -7.86 -12.39 10.64
C CYS A 215 -6.93 -12.86 9.51
N ALA A 216 -7.33 -13.90 8.77
CA ALA A 216 -6.59 -14.40 7.62
C ALA A 216 -6.45 -13.32 6.55
N TYR A 217 -7.56 -12.71 6.13
CA TYR A 217 -7.55 -11.64 5.14
C TYR A 217 -6.65 -10.46 5.55
N ILE A 218 -6.77 -10.01 6.81
CA ILE A 218 -5.95 -8.92 7.36
C ILE A 218 -4.47 -9.33 7.38
N TYR A 219 -4.16 -10.56 7.75
CA TYR A 219 -2.80 -11.09 7.75
C TYR A 219 -2.20 -11.05 6.34
N CYS A 220 -2.90 -11.55 5.33
CA CYS A 220 -2.47 -11.49 3.94
C CYS A 220 -2.24 -10.07 3.47
N ALA A 221 -3.17 -9.15 3.81
CA ALA A 221 -3.05 -7.75 3.46
C ALA A 221 -1.78 -7.13 4.09
N ALA A 222 -1.54 -7.38 5.38
CA ALA A 222 -0.34 -6.90 6.07
C ALA A 222 0.93 -7.45 5.43
N LEU A 223 0.94 -8.75 5.13
CA LEU A 223 2.09 -9.43 4.57
C LEU A 223 2.41 -8.92 3.15
N SER A 224 1.41 -8.92 2.27
CA SER A 224 1.52 -8.41 0.90
C SER A 224 2.03 -6.97 0.88
N PHE A 225 1.55 -6.15 1.82
CA PHE A 225 1.93 -4.74 1.89
C PHE A 225 3.41 -4.58 2.29
N ASN A 226 3.85 -5.31 3.31
CA ASN A 226 5.27 -5.36 3.70
C ASN A 226 6.15 -5.91 2.56
N ARG A 227 5.67 -6.91 1.80
CA ARG A 227 6.41 -7.46 0.65
C ARG A 227 6.55 -6.46 -0.47
N LEU A 228 5.49 -5.74 -0.82
CA LEU A 228 5.57 -4.69 -1.83
C LEU A 228 6.57 -3.61 -1.43
N PHE A 229 6.54 -3.16 -0.17
CA PHE A 229 7.54 -2.22 0.33
C PHE A 229 8.97 -2.72 0.18
N PHE A 230 9.22 -3.97 0.57
CA PHE A 230 10.52 -4.60 0.38
C PHE A 230 10.93 -4.59 -1.09
N LEU A 231 10.04 -5.02 -1.99
CA LEU A 231 10.31 -5.11 -3.42
C LEU A 231 10.59 -3.73 -4.03
N ILE A 232 9.90 -2.67 -3.59
CA ILE A 232 10.18 -1.30 -4.05
C ILE A 232 11.61 -0.88 -3.66
N GLU A 233 12.00 -1.08 -2.40
CA GLU A 233 13.34 -0.70 -1.94
C GLU A 233 14.45 -1.57 -2.55
N ASP A 234 14.23 -2.88 -2.65
CA ASP A 234 15.15 -3.82 -3.26
C ASP A 234 15.32 -3.55 -4.76
N TYR A 235 14.23 -3.19 -5.45
CA TYR A 235 14.28 -2.84 -6.87
C TYR A 235 15.07 -1.55 -7.11
N GLN A 236 14.91 -0.54 -6.26
CA GLN A 236 15.71 0.69 -6.35
C GLN A 236 17.20 0.40 -6.24
N LYS A 237 17.61 -0.47 -5.30
CA LYS A 237 19.01 -0.92 -5.16
C LYS A 237 19.48 -1.66 -6.41
N THR A 238 18.64 -2.57 -6.93
CA THR A 238 18.94 -3.33 -8.15
C THR A 238 19.15 -2.41 -9.36
N LEU A 239 18.35 -1.35 -9.49
CA LEU A 239 18.52 -0.35 -10.54
C LEU A 239 19.82 0.45 -10.38
N ASP A 240 20.19 0.80 -9.16
CA ASP A 240 21.44 1.51 -8.89
C ASP A 240 22.67 0.62 -9.18
N GLU A 241 22.60 -0.67 -8.83
CA GLU A 241 23.61 -1.69 -9.20
C GLU A 241 23.74 -1.80 -10.73
N LEU A 242 22.61 -1.95 -11.44
CA LEU A 242 22.61 -2.03 -12.90
C LEU A 242 23.18 -0.75 -13.54
N ALA A 243 22.82 0.43 -13.04
CA ALA A 243 23.34 1.71 -13.54
C ALA A 243 24.87 1.78 -13.44
N ILE A 244 25.43 1.29 -12.33
CA ILE A 244 26.88 1.19 -12.13
C ILE A 244 27.50 0.22 -13.15
N GLU A 245 26.91 -0.95 -13.32
CA GLU A 245 27.40 -1.97 -14.27
C GLU A 245 27.44 -1.47 -15.72
N VAL A 246 26.45 -0.66 -16.12
CA VAL A 246 26.41 -0.07 -17.48
C VAL A 246 27.17 1.26 -17.61
N GLY A 247 27.87 1.70 -16.56
CA GLY A 247 28.76 2.86 -16.61
C GLY A 247 28.07 4.23 -16.56
N ILE A 248 26.88 4.31 -15.94
CA ILE A 248 26.20 5.59 -15.68
C ILE A 248 26.70 6.14 -14.34
N ASP A 249 27.36 7.31 -14.37
CA ASP A 249 27.82 7.99 -13.15
C ASP A 249 26.61 8.41 -12.27
N ARG A 250 26.59 7.81 -11.06
CA ARG A 250 25.73 7.99 -9.88
C ARG A 250 24.62 9.07 -9.91
N PRO A 251 23.38 8.73 -9.54
CA PRO A 251 22.54 9.57 -8.69
C PRO A 251 22.80 9.26 -7.21
N VAL A 252 22.67 10.30 -6.38
CA VAL A 252 22.97 10.34 -4.95
C VAL A 252 22.33 9.17 -4.18
N LEU A 253 23.17 8.46 -3.42
CA LEU A 253 22.80 7.41 -2.48
C LEU A 253 21.71 7.95 -1.53
N HIS A 254 20.49 7.43 -1.60
CA HIS A 254 19.63 7.47 -0.43
C HIS A 254 20.23 6.48 0.57
N ASP A 255 20.77 7.01 1.66
CA ASP A 255 21.34 6.28 2.78
C ASP A 255 20.21 5.53 3.51
N ALA A 256 19.68 4.50 2.88
CA ALA A 256 18.62 3.68 3.41
C ALA A 256 19.26 2.57 4.26
N ASN A 257 19.65 2.92 5.48
CA ASN A 257 19.47 2.00 6.60
C ASN A 257 17.96 1.76 6.80
N SER A 258 17.32 1.17 5.79
CA SER A 258 15.97 0.64 5.90
C SER A 258 16.14 -0.75 6.50
N ALA A 259 15.97 -0.80 7.82
CA ALA A 259 15.61 -2.03 8.46
C ALA A 259 14.17 -2.37 8.03
N VAL A 260 14.00 -2.82 6.78
CA VAL A 260 12.81 -3.58 6.44
C VAL A 260 12.78 -4.70 7.45
N LEU A 261 11.72 -4.73 8.25
CA LEU A 261 11.51 -5.82 9.17
C LEU A 261 11.46 -7.08 8.31
N LYS A 262 12.57 -7.84 8.29
CA LYS A 262 12.56 -9.26 7.92
C LYS A 262 11.86 -10.02 9.04
N THR A 263 10.64 -9.61 9.39
CA THR A 263 9.76 -10.46 10.16
C THR A 263 9.42 -11.61 9.24
N ASN A 264 9.87 -12.80 9.64
CA ASN A 264 9.48 -14.06 9.04
C ASN A 264 7.99 -14.28 9.35
N LEU A 265 7.15 -13.55 8.62
CA LEU A 265 5.70 -13.66 8.60
C LEU A 265 5.25 -14.83 7.70
N SER A 266 6.15 -15.70 7.22
CA SER A 266 5.80 -16.84 6.37
C SER A 266 5.34 -18.08 7.15
N GLY A 267 5.10 -17.93 8.46
CA GLY A 267 4.68 -19.04 9.32
C GLY A 267 3.27 -19.55 8.99
N SER A 268 3.18 -20.67 8.27
CA SER A 268 2.05 -21.63 8.33
C SER A 268 0.67 -21.08 7.95
N MET A 269 0.55 -20.25 6.91
CA MET A 269 -0.75 -19.77 6.44
C MET A 269 -1.19 -20.34 5.09
N THR A 270 -0.26 -20.79 4.24
CA THR A 270 -0.53 -21.37 2.91
C THR A 270 -1.43 -22.61 2.95
N ASP A 271 -1.51 -23.30 4.09
CA ASP A 271 -2.40 -24.46 4.29
C ASP A 271 -3.83 -24.08 4.74
N ASP A 272 -4.15 -22.79 4.92
CA ASP A 272 -5.49 -22.37 5.36
C ASP A 272 -6.52 -22.49 4.21
N ILE A 273 -7.73 -22.96 4.56
CA ILE A 273 -8.87 -23.19 3.66
C ILE A 273 -9.22 -21.94 2.84
N PHE A 274 -8.86 -20.75 3.34
CA PHE A 274 -8.99 -19.48 2.63
C PHE A 274 -8.26 -19.46 1.28
N PHE A 275 -7.07 -20.07 1.17
CA PHE A 275 -6.27 -20.11 -0.05
C PHE A 275 -6.61 -21.27 -1.00
N MET A 276 -7.34 -22.27 -0.49
CA MET A 276 -7.75 -23.45 -1.26
C MET A 276 -9.08 -23.28 -2.00
N ARG A 277 -9.69 -22.08 -1.99
CA ARG A 277 -10.94 -21.81 -2.73
C ARG A 277 -10.69 -21.79 -4.24
N ASP A 278 -11.42 -22.65 -4.94
CA ASP A 278 -11.38 -22.79 -6.39
C ASP A 278 -11.92 -21.53 -7.11
N PHE A 279 -11.15 -21.06 -8.11
CA PHE A 279 -11.47 -19.95 -9.02
C PHE A 279 -12.85 -20.08 -9.69
N SER A 280 -13.37 -21.30 -9.79
CA SER A 280 -14.60 -21.62 -10.52
C SER A 280 -15.89 -21.25 -9.77
N LEU A 281 -15.82 -20.93 -8.47
CA LEU A 281 -17.00 -20.85 -7.60
C LEU A 281 -17.56 -19.45 -7.37
N SER A 282 -16.79 -18.37 -7.62
CA SER A 282 -17.26 -17.00 -7.38
C SER A 282 -16.63 -15.98 -8.35
N PRO A 283 -17.17 -15.82 -9.58
CA PRO A 283 -16.79 -14.69 -10.43
C PRO A 283 -17.10 -13.36 -9.73
N ASP A 284 -16.24 -12.35 -9.93
CA ASP A 284 -16.35 -11.00 -9.34
C ASP A 284 -16.14 -10.88 -7.82
N ASP A 285 -15.49 -11.84 -7.15
CA ASP A 285 -15.07 -11.66 -5.74
C ASP A 285 -13.68 -11.00 -5.64
N PRO A 286 -13.57 -9.76 -5.13
CA PRO A 286 -12.27 -9.08 -4.97
C PRO A 286 -11.33 -9.80 -4.00
N LYS A 287 -11.85 -10.64 -3.10
CA LYS A 287 -11.02 -11.44 -2.17
C LYS A 287 -10.23 -12.53 -2.90
N VAL A 288 -10.81 -13.12 -3.94
CA VAL A 288 -10.13 -14.14 -4.75
C VAL A 288 -8.93 -13.51 -5.47
N LEU A 289 -9.14 -12.34 -6.06
CA LEU A 289 -8.09 -11.59 -6.74
C LEU A 289 -7.00 -11.14 -5.76
N ALA A 290 -7.36 -10.68 -4.55
CA ALA A 290 -6.41 -10.34 -3.50
C ALA A 290 -5.58 -11.54 -3.02
N ALA A 291 -6.21 -12.71 -2.82
CA ALA A 291 -5.51 -13.93 -2.43
C ALA A 291 -4.52 -14.40 -3.51
N LYS A 292 -4.88 -14.24 -4.79
CA LYS A 292 -4.00 -14.59 -5.91
C LYS A 292 -2.83 -13.63 -6.06
N LEU A 293 -3.10 -12.34 -5.89
CA LEU A 293 -2.04 -11.35 -5.88
C LEU A 293 -1.06 -11.60 -4.73
N PHE A 294 -1.55 -12.02 -3.55
CA PHE A 294 -0.70 -12.43 -2.43
C PHE A 294 0.20 -13.62 -2.78
N GLU A 295 -0.33 -14.67 -3.41
CA GLU A 295 0.45 -15.84 -3.85
C GLU A 295 1.63 -15.42 -4.75
N PHE A 296 1.35 -14.59 -5.75
CA PHE A 296 2.39 -14.05 -6.63
C PHE A 296 3.40 -13.16 -5.87
N ALA A 297 2.91 -12.27 -4.98
CA ALA A 297 3.76 -11.39 -4.19
C ALA A 297 4.74 -12.18 -3.31
N GLU A 298 4.31 -13.29 -2.71
CA GLU A 298 5.18 -14.15 -1.90
C GLU A 298 6.21 -14.88 -2.76
N TRP A 299 5.85 -15.40 -3.94
CA TRP A 299 6.84 -16.04 -4.82
C TRP A 299 7.95 -15.08 -5.25
N VAL A 300 7.58 -13.85 -5.66
CA VAL A 300 8.54 -12.82 -6.04
C VAL A 300 9.38 -12.39 -4.85
N TYR A 301 8.75 -12.20 -3.69
CA TYR A 301 9.45 -11.84 -2.45
C TYR A 301 10.49 -12.90 -2.08
N GLU A 302 10.12 -14.18 -1.99
CA GLU A 302 11.01 -15.26 -1.59
C GLU A 302 12.21 -15.40 -2.53
N ALA A 303 11.98 -15.27 -3.85
CA ALA A 303 13.06 -15.27 -4.84
C ALA A 303 14.04 -14.09 -4.68
N ARG A 304 13.57 -12.95 -4.14
CA ARG A 304 14.35 -11.72 -3.99
C ARG A 304 15.00 -11.55 -2.63
N CYS A 305 14.34 -11.98 -1.56
CA CYS A 305 14.83 -11.82 -0.20
C CYS A 305 15.87 -12.87 0.19
N ASN A 306 15.92 -14.00 -0.54
CA ASN A 306 16.88 -15.06 -0.32
C ASN A 306 18.31 -14.57 -0.60
N PRO A 307 19.24 -14.65 0.37
CA PRO A 307 20.64 -14.28 0.14
C PRO A 307 21.32 -15.14 -0.93
N ASP A 308 20.86 -16.38 -1.13
CA ASP A 308 21.37 -17.33 -2.12
C ASP A 308 20.57 -17.28 -3.44
N LYS A 309 20.01 -16.11 -3.79
CA LYS A 309 19.20 -15.92 -5.01
C LYS A 309 19.95 -16.37 -6.27
N THR A 310 19.37 -17.30 -7.03
CA THR A 310 19.95 -17.77 -8.31
C THR A 310 19.09 -17.39 -9.51
N MET A 311 19.72 -17.31 -10.68
CA MET A 311 19.01 -17.04 -11.93
C MET A 311 18.00 -18.15 -12.24
N GLU A 312 18.33 -19.41 -11.95
CA GLU A 312 17.44 -20.55 -12.17
C GLU A 312 16.16 -20.44 -11.34
N GLN A 313 16.27 -20.02 -10.07
CA GLN A 313 15.10 -19.78 -9.22
C GLN A 313 14.25 -18.62 -9.74
N ALA A 314 14.88 -17.53 -10.20
CA ALA A 314 14.15 -16.41 -10.80
C ALA A 314 13.43 -16.82 -12.09
N ILE A 315 14.04 -17.68 -12.91
CA ILE A 315 13.43 -18.24 -14.13
C ILE A 315 12.24 -19.13 -13.78
N GLU A 316 12.39 -20.01 -12.78
CA GLU A 316 11.31 -20.88 -12.32
C GLU A 316 10.09 -20.05 -11.86
N VAL A 317 10.33 -19.04 -11.02
CA VAL A 317 9.26 -18.14 -10.54
C VAL A 317 8.66 -17.33 -11.69
N TYR A 318 9.46 -16.86 -12.65
CA TYR A 318 8.96 -16.17 -13.84
C TYR A 318 8.03 -17.07 -14.68
N GLN A 319 8.43 -18.32 -14.94
CA GLN A 319 7.63 -19.27 -15.71
C GLN A 319 6.32 -19.65 -15.00
N ASN A 320 6.37 -19.87 -13.68
CA ASN A 320 5.18 -20.04 -12.86
C ASN A 320 4.29 -18.79 -12.90
N GLY A 321 4.90 -17.61 -12.86
CA GLY A 321 4.25 -16.32 -12.99
C GLY A 321 3.52 -16.14 -14.33
N LEU A 322 4.07 -16.61 -15.45
CA LEU A 322 3.39 -16.57 -16.74
C LEU A 322 2.10 -17.39 -16.72
N HIS A 323 2.17 -18.63 -16.22
CA HIS A 323 0.98 -19.48 -16.09
C HIS A 323 -0.05 -18.85 -15.16
N TRP A 324 0.39 -18.32 -14.02
CA TRP A 324 -0.46 -17.59 -13.09
C TRP A 324 -1.14 -16.39 -13.77
N TYR A 325 -0.41 -15.61 -14.56
CA TYR A 325 -0.94 -14.43 -15.24
C TYR A 325 -1.98 -14.79 -16.29
N ASP A 326 -1.81 -15.89 -17.02
CA ASP A 326 -2.82 -16.40 -17.95
C ASP A 326 -4.13 -16.75 -17.22
N THR A 327 -4.03 -17.41 -16.04
CA THR A 327 -5.22 -17.72 -15.23
C THR A 327 -5.89 -16.47 -14.68
N LEU A 328 -5.10 -15.49 -14.24
CA LEU A 328 -5.58 -14.19 -13.80
C LEU A 328 -6.30 -13.45 -14.94
N PHE A 329 -5.71 -13.42 -16.12
CA PHE A 329 -6.26 -12.73 -17.29
C PHE A 329 -7.58 -13.36 -17.74
N GLU A 330 -7.67 -14.69 -17.77
CA GLU A 330 -8.93 -15.41 -18.04
C GLU A 330 -10.01 -15.10 -16.99
N TYR A 331 -9.63 -14.92 -15.72
CA TYR A 331 -10.54 -14.52 -14.65
C TYR A 331 -11.02 -13.07 -14.85
N THR A 332 -10.12 -12.11 -14.97
CA THR A 332 -10.47 -10.68 -15.09
C THR A 332 -11.21 -10.35 -16.38
N ARG A 333 -11.02 -11.12 -17.46
CA ARG A 333 -11.79 -11.01 -18.71
C ARG A 333 -13.28 -11.33 -18.53
N LYS A 334 -13.62 -12.21 -17.58
CA LYS A 334 -15.02 -12.58 -17.29
C LYS A 334 -15.71 -11.55 -16.40
N CYS A 335 -14.95 -10.67 -15.77
CA CYS A 335 -15.48 -9.60 -14.93
C CYS A 335 -16.13 -8.50 -15.77
N SER A 336 -17.30 -8.04 -15.32
CA SER A 336 -18.13 -7.08 -16.06
C SER A 336 -17.58 -5.64 -16.09
N SER A 337 -16.57 -5.32 -15.26
CA SER A 337 -15.96 -4.00 -15.16
C SER A 337 -14.44 -4.06 -14.98
N GLN A 338 -13.69 -3.28 -15.78
CA GLN A 338 -12.26 -3.01 -15.49
C GLN A 338 -12.16 -2.08 -14.28
N THR A 339 -11.85 -2.64 -13.12
CA THR A 339 -11.70 -1.87 -11.89
C THR A 339 -10.27 -1.31 -11.77
N PRO A 340 -10.06 -0.21 -11.00
CA PRO A 340 -8.72 0.28 -10.66
C PRO A 340 -7.82 -0.84 -10.12
N PHE A 341 -8.37 -1.66 -9.22
CA PHE A 341 -7.73 -2.84 -8.67
C PHE A 341 -7.29 -3.89 -9.71
N THR A 342 -8.06 -4.08 -10.78
CA THR A 342 -7.66 -4.97 -11.89
C THR A 342 -6.42 -4.43 -12.61
N LEU A 343 -6.41 -3.14 -12.92
CA LEU A 343 -5.25 -2.47 -13.54
C LEU A 343 -4.03 -2.50 -12.62
N PHE A 344 -4.24 -2.29 -11.33
CA PHE A 344 -3.21 -2.46 -10.31
C PHE A 344 -2.63 -3.85 -10.28
N THR A 345 -3.46 -4.89 -10.30
CA THR A 345 -2.98 -6.29 -10.31
C THR A 345 -2.10 -6.54 -11.54
N HIS A 346 -2.52 -6.07 -12.72
CA HIS A 346 -1.72 -6.21 -13.93
C HIS A 346 -0.40 -5.43 -13.82
N ALA A 347 -0.40 -4.20 -13.31
CA ALA A 347 0.81 -3.40 -13.17
C ALA A 347 1.77 -4.00 -12.13
N TYR A 348 1.24 -4.51 -11.02
CA TYR A 348 2.00 -5.21 -9.99
C TYR A 348 2.68 -6.47 -10.57
N TYR A 349 1.96 -7.26 -11.38
CA TYR A 349 2.56 -8.41 -12.05
C TYR A 349 3.77 -8.02 -12.89
N GLN A 350 3.61 -7.00 -13.75
CA GLN A 350 4.70 -6.51 -14.58
C GLN A 350 5.87 -5.98 -13.75
N PHE A 351 5.58 -5.28 -12.65
CA PHE A 351 6.60 -4.86 -11.70
C PHE A 351 7.33 -6.05 -11.06
N GLY A 352 6.62 -7.10 -10.68
CA GLY A 352 7.21 -8.35 -10.16
C GLY A 352 8.14 -9.02 -11.17
N VAL A 353 7.76 -9.06 -12.46
CA VAL A 353 8.64 -9.54 -13.54
C VAL A 353 9.92 -8.73 -13.59
N MET A 354 9.83 -7.39 -13.52
CA MET A 354 11.00 -6.52 -13.46
C MET A 354 11.86 -6.80 -12.22
N CYS A 355 11.26 -6.95 -11.03
CA CYS A 355 11.99 -7.30 -9.81
C CYS A 355 12.79 -8.60 -9.96
N LEU A 356 12.19 -9.65 -10.55
CA LEU A 356 12.83 -10.95 -10.74
C LEU A 356 14.00 -10.89 -11.74
N LEU A 357 13.79 -10.21 -12.86
CA LEU A 357 14.65 -10.37 -14.04
C LEU A 357 15.64 -9.22 -14.26
N THR A 358 15.40 -8.01 -13.75
CA THR A 358 16.35 -6.88 -13.83
C THR A 358 17.78 -7.24 -13.37
N PRO A 359 18.01 -8.03 -12.31
CA PRO A 359 19.37 -8.43 -11.91
C PRO A 359 20.13 -9.25 -12.96
N TYR A 360 19.43 -9.81 -13.94
CA TYR A 360 20.00 -10.73 -14.93
C TYR A 360 19.91 -10.17 -16.35
N VAL A 361 19.60 -8.88 -16.53
CA VAL A 361 19.39 -8.30 -17.88
C VAL A 361 20.65 -8.24 -18.74
N LEU A 362 21.83 -8.32 -18.14
CA LEU A 362 23.10 -8.42 -18.86
C LEU A 362 23.48 -9.86 -19.22
N GLU A 363 22.76 -10.86 -18.69
CA GLU A 363 22.99 -12.27 -18.99
C GLU A 363 22.44 -12.63 -20.37
N SER A 364 23.20 -13.46 -21.10
CA SER A 364 22.81 -13.95 -22.43
C SER A 364 22.07 -15.30 -22.39
N ILE A 365 21.57 -15.69 -21.21
CA ILE A 365 20.89 -16.98 -21.00
C ILE A 365 19.37 -16.79 -21.23
N PRO A 366 18.75 -17.56 -22.14
CA PRO A 366 17.31 -17.50 -22.35
C PRO A 366 16.51 -17.99 -21.13
N ILE A 367 15.39 -17.33 -20.85
CA ILE A 367 14.49 -17.64 -19.73
C ILE A 367 13.25 -18.44 -20.16
N THR A 368 13.08 -18.64 -21.47
CA THR A 368 11.96 -19.40 -22.07
C THR A 368 12.45 -20.18 -23.28
N SER A 369 11.66 -21.16 -23.71
CA SER A 369 11.99 -22.03 -24.84
C SER A 369 12.04 -21.31 -26.20
N ASP A 370 11.42 -20.13 -26.32
CA ASP A 370 11.43 -19.34 -27.57
C ASP A 370 12.68 -18.46 -27.72
N GLY A 371 13.60 -18.50 -26.73
CA GLY A 371 14.83 -17.71 -26.75
C GLY A 371 14.70 -16.33 -26.10
N THR A 372 13.58 -15.98 -25.45
CA THR A 372 13.45 -14.69 -24.77
C THR A 372 14.53 -14.52 -23.71
N LEU A 373 15.23 -13.39 -23.75
CA LEU A 373 16.25 -12.98 -22.77
C LEU A 373 15.64 -12.12 -21.65
N PRO A 374 16.26 -12.04 -20.46
CA PRO A 374 15.76 -11.23 -19.34
C PRO A 374 15.56 -9.75 -19.72
N MET A 375 16.49 -9.16 -20.48
CA MET A 375 16.36 -7.78 -20.99
C MET A 375 15.09 -7.57 -21.81
N ALA A 376 14.77 -8.52 -22.70
CA ALA A 376 13.60 -8.42 -23.57
C ALA A 376 12.30 -8.52 -22.74
N ALA A 377 12.25 -9.44 -21.78
CA ALA A 377 11.11 -9.57 -20.87
C ALA A 377 10.91 -8.33 -20.00
N CYS A 378 11.98 -7.77 -19.41
CA CYS A 378 11.89 -6.53 -18.62
C CYS A 378 11.46 -5.31 -19.45
N ARG A 379 11.97 -5.17 -20.69
CA ARG A 379 11.53 -4.09 -21.59
C ARG A 379 10.06 -4.24 -21.97
N GLN A 380 9.58 -5.46 -22.21
CA GLN A 380 8.17 -5.72 -22.46
C GLN A 380 7.32 -5.35 -21.23
N ALA A 381 7.69 -5.83 -20.04
CA ALA A 381 7.00 -5.52 -18.80
C ALA A 381 6.94 -4.00 -18.52
N ALA A 382 8.05 -3.30 -18.75
CA ALA A 382 8.12 -1.84 -18.66
C ALA A 382 7.14 -1.16 -19.63
N GLY A 383 7.11 -1.56 -20.91
CA GLY A 383 6.15 -1.04 -21.88
C GLY A 383 4.69 -1.35 -21.54
N ASP A 384 4.42 -2.47 -20.86
CA ASP A 384 3.08 -2.82 -20.39
C ASP A 384 2.66 -1.97 -19.18
N ILE A 385 3.57 -1.68 -18.24
CA ILE A 385 3.33 -0.71 -17.16
C ILE A 385 3.01 0.67 -17.73
N GLU A 386 3.72 1.11 -18.78
CA GLU A 386 3.48 2.43 -19.39
C GLU A 386 2.06 2.55 -19.91
N GLN A 387 1.61 1.54 -20.66
CA GLN A 387 0.26 1.47 -21.18
C GLN A 387 -0.79 1.39 -20.07
N LEU A 388 -0.54 0.58 -19.02
CA LEU A 388 -1.45 0.42 -17.89
C LEU A 388 -1.61 1.73 -17.10
N VAL A 389 -0.52 2.43 -16.81
CA VAL A 389 -0.53 3.72 -16.10
C VAL A 389 -1.22 4.79 -16.94
N GLN A 390 -0.99 4.82 -18.26
CA GLN A 390 -1.69 5.74 -19.15
C GLN A 390 -3.19 5.46 -19.19
N HIS A 391 -3.58 4.19 -19.32
CA HIS A 391 -4.99 3.78 -19.31
C HIS A 391 -5.66 4.12 -17.99
N TYR A 392 -4.96 3.91 -16.86
CA TYR A 392 -5.41 4.30 -15.54
C TYR A 392 -5.68 5.80 -15.44
N GLY A 393 -4.71 6.64 -15.84
CA GLY A 393 -4.84 8.09 -15.81
C GLY A 393 -5.99 8.61 -16.67
N ASN A 394 -6.26 7.96 -17.81
CA ASN A 394 -7.39 8.31 -18.68
C ASN A 394 -8.75 7.99 -18.03
N LEU A 395 -8.85 6.90 -17.27
CA LEU A 395 -10.09 6.47 -16.63
C LEU A 395 -10.38 7.24 -15.33
N TYR A 396 -9.35 7.57 -14.55
CA TYR A 396 -9.49 8.08 -13.19
C TYR A 396 -8.89 9.47 -12.96
N ASN A 397 -8.53 10.18 -14.05
CA ASN A 397 -7.91 11.50 -14.10
C ASN A 397 -6.41 11.48 -13.73
N GLU A 398 -5.52 12.00 -14.58
CA GLU A 398 -4.05 11.94 -14.42
C GLU A 398 -3.54 12.57 -13.10
N ALA A 399 -4.28 13.52 -12.53
CA ALA A 399 -3.97 14.15 -11.25
C ALA A 399 -4.12 13.20 -10.04
N ASN A 400 -4.75 12.04 -10.23
CA ASN A 400 -5.09 11.05 -9.21
C ASN A 400 -4.52 9.67 -9.56
N LEU A 401 -3.24 9.58 -9.92
CA LEU A 401 -2.55 8.28 -9.84
C LEU A 401 -2.50 7.87 -8.37
N PHE A 402 -3.47 7.07 -7.94
CA PHE A 402 -3.56 6.64 -6.56
C PHE A 402 -2.41 5.67 -6.20
N ASP A 403 -2.04 5.70 -4.93
CA ASP A 403 -1.26 4.69 -4.21
C ASP A 403 0.11 4.35 -4.83
N PHE A 404 0.18 3.25 -5.60
CA PHE A 404 1.42 2.60 -6.02
C PHE A 404 1.74 2.79 -7.51
N MET A 405 0.77 3.22 -8.32
CA MET A 405 0.98 3.47 -9.75
C MET A 405 2.13 4.45 -10.03
N PRO A 406 2.31 5.55 -9.26
CA PRO A 406 3.46 6.44 -9.43
C PRO A 406 4.80 5.73 -9.23
N PHE A 407 4.88 4.72 -8.35
CA PHE A 407 6.09 3.95 -8.12
C PHE A 407 6.40 3.04 -9.30
N PHE A 408 5.41 2.29 -9.80
CA PHE A 408 5.60 1.45 -10.98
C PHE A 408 6.01 2.29 -12.19
N LYS A 409 5.38 3.45 -12.37
CA LYS A 409 5.76 4.43 -13.38
C LYS A 409 7.24 4.85 -13.24
N THR A 410 7.65 5.25 -12.04
CA THR A 410 9.03 5.71 -11.78
C THR A 410 10.05 4.59 -11.97
N ALA A 411 9.76 3.39 -11.46
CA ALA A 411 10.59 2.20 -11.59
C ALA A 411 10.82 1.85 -13.08
N MET A 412 9.74 1.85 -13.86
CA MET A 412 9.78 1.63 -15.30
C MET A 412 10.62 2.69 -16.03
N PHE A 413 10.39 3.98 -15.76
CA PHE A 413 11.16 5.05 -16.40
C PHE A 413 12.66 4.95 -16.11
N ARG A 414 13.04 4.74 -14.84
CA ARG A 414 14.45 4.58 -14.45
C ARG A 414 15.08 3.36 -15.14
N PHE A 415 14.39 2.23 -15.19
CA PHE A 415 14.87 1.04 -15.88
C PHE A 415 15.15 1.32 -17.36
N LEU A 416 14.18 1.92 -18.07
CA LEU A 416 14.32 2.24 -19.49
C LEU A 416 15.42 3.27 -19.74
N GLU A 417 15.57 4.28 -18.86
CA GLU A 417 16.64 5.27 -18.95
C GLU A 417 18.02 4.59 -18.87
N ILE A 418 18.23 3.72 -17.88
CA ILE A 418 19.47 2.97 -17.70
C ILE A 418 19.76 2.11 -18.94
N CYS A 419 18.78 1.33 -19.40
CA CYS A 419 18.95 0.41 -20.52
C CYS A 419 19.03 1.08 -21.90
N ASN A 420 18.66 2.36 -22.03
CA ASN A 420 18.80 3.13 -23.26
C ASN A 420 20.11 3.93 -23.28
N ALA A 421 20.59 4.34 -22.10
CA ALA A 421 21.90 5.00 -21.94
C ALA A 421 23.04 3.98 -22.10
N SER A 422 22.84 2.74 -21.66
CA SER A 422 23.67 1.62 -22.07
C SER A 422 23.43 1.38 -23.56
N LYS A 423 24.42 1.65 -24.42
CA LYS A 423 24.39 1.19 -25.81
C LYS A 423 24.51 -0.34 -25.85
N CYS A 424 23.51 -1.05 -25.36
CA CYS A 424 23.34 -2.48 -25.57
C CYS A 424 22.76 -2.67 -26.96
N GLU A 425 23.65 -2.65 -27.96
CA GLU A 425 23.45 -3.37 -29.23
C GLU A 425 23.58 -4.88 -28.99
#